data_AF-A0A6G1TWV5-F1
#
_entry.id   AF-A0A6G1TWV5-F1
#
_cell.length_a   1.000
_cell.length_b   1.000
_cell.length_c   1.000
_cell.angle_alpha   90.00
_cell.angle_beta   90.00
_cell.angle_gamma   90.00
#
_symmetry.space_group_name_H-M   'P 1'
#
loop_
_entity.id
_entity.type
_entity.pdbx_description
1 polymer ?
#
loop_
_entity_poly.entity_id
_entity_poly.type
_entity_poly.pdbx_seq_one_letter_code
_entity_poly.pdbx_strand_id
1 'polypeptide(L)'
;MNHITKYIFAILSLIMLAGCSEKDEVRPMDTLAPISLTLSVPADKTNTRVGDPGADTNDQVDWDRLTIIVAYKEKTQGDEIIDGAPLKMVYYDTYTKEEFDRKNLVTHATSTLSGPDANGFRTYTMYLPLGTCCVYGVTYSSGQRLNLEEMLDGIAKDGKNHNSDIYDLQISNDYAKPSGGTTDIAKFISVATGYALKLDPEAQIFTNDRDIKVEKNINADINTKQYWRMVLGRLAAKIDIQWDAKGAYEKDKDGNLKYTNVKVSQFTYHGEQANQESTISGSGNGRLFPTLYTLYHQEVSSRSSVSGHTTFVNTSEISKRNGRVYHYTFPDGAIPPRHTFKLDTEKEGTKKPYNVTFDMSNLKDGFIPARWYKINVKISGTQLKGEQNITINNFNI
;
A
#
# COMPACT_ATOMS: atom_id res chain seq x y z
N MET A 1 -21.63 -5.13 66.15
CA MET A 1 -22.97 -4.62 65.78
C MET A 1 -22.85 -3.10 65.69
N ASN A 2 -22.67 -2.58 64.48
CA ASN A 2 -23.71 -1.96 63.63
C ASN A 2 -23.89 -0.48 64.04
N HIS A 3 -23.85 0.53 63.18
CA HIS A 3 -23.62 0.66 61.74
C HIS A 3 -23.77 2.18 61.47
N ILE A 4 -23.06 2.70 60.46
CA ILE A 4 -23.55 3.66 59.44
C ILE A 4 -23.77 5.13 59.87
N THR A 5 -23.46 6.22 59.15
CA THR A 5 -22.81 6.55 57.85
C THR A 5 -23.15 8.04 57.55
N LYS A 6 -22.25 8.80 56.87
CA LYS A 6 -22.48 10.02 56.02
C LYS A 6 -22.93 11.33 56.75
N TYR A 7 -22.62 12.56 56.34
CA TYR A 7 -22.02 13.18 55.13
C TYR A 7 -21.78 14.69 55.44
N ILE A 8 -21.06 15.38 54.53
CA ILE A 8 -21.11 16.84 54.24
C ILE A 8 -20.28 17.76 55.15
N PHE A 9 -19.09 18.13 54.67
CA PHE A 9 -18.50 19.43 54.97
C PHE A 9 -18.91 20.42 53.87
N ALA A 10 -19.76 21.36 54.25
CA ALA A 10 -20.14 22.53 53.48
C ALA A 10 -18.93 23.49 53.40
N ILE A 11 -18.53 23.86 52.18
CA ILE A 11 -17.65 25.02 52.00
C ILE A 11 -18.54 26.23 51.71
N LEU A 12 -18.46 27.15 52.65
CA LEU A 12 -19.10 28.46 52.72
C LEU A 12 -18.97 29.24 51.41
N SER A 13 -20.13 29.63 50.88
CA SER A 13 -20.31 30.71 49.92
C SER A 13 -19.95 32.06 50.58
N LEU A 14 -18.92 32.72 50.09
CA LEU A 14 -18.67 34.14 50.33
C LEU A 14 -19.10 34.91 49.07
N ILE A 15 -20.33 35.46 49.12
CA ILE A 15 -20.82 36.42 48.14
C ILE A 15 -20.27 37.79 48.53
N MET A 16 -19.39 38.35 47.71
CA MET A 16 -19.20 39.80 47.62
C MET A 16 -19.67 40.26 46.25
N LEU A 17 -20.82 40.92 46.24
CA LEU A 17 -21.32 41.72 45.13
C LEU A 17 -20.64 43.10 45.19
N ALA A 18 -19.84 43.45 44.17
CA ALA A 18 -19.73 44.80 43.63
C ALA A 18 -18.76 44.81 42.42
N GLY A 19 -19.28 45.15 41.25
CA GLY A 19 -18.49 45.48 40.06
C GLY A 19 -19.05 44.87 38.79
N CYS A 20 -19.99 45.57 38.14
CA CYS A 20 -20.31 45.34 36.74
C CYS A 20 -19.03 45.50 35.89
N SER A 21 -18.50 44.37 35.43
CA SER A 21 -17.80 44.30 34.17
C SER A 21 -18.50 43.20 33.39
N GLU A 22 -18.97 43.49 32.19
CA GLU A 22 -19.26 42.47 31.18
C GLU A 22 -17.97 41.67 30.99
N LYS A 23 -17.82 40.60 31.78
CA LYS A 23 -16.88 39.54 31.46
C LYS A 23 -17.67 38.65 30.54
N ASP A 24 -17.37 38.76 29.25
CA ASP A 24 -17.65 37.68 28.32
C ASP A 24 -17.16 36.39 28.98
N GLU A 25 -18.10 35.56 29.41
CA GLU A 25 -17.78 34.21 29.82
C GLU A 25 -17.24 33.50 28.58
N VAL A 26 -15.91 33.46 28.46
CA VAL A 26 -15.23 32.62 27.47
C VAL A 26 -15.57 31.19 27.82
N ARG A 27 -16.59 30.65 27.15
CA ARG A 27 -16.95 29.24 27.24
C ARG A 27 -15.75 28.40 26.79
N PRO A 28 -15.50 27.23 27.38
CA PRO A 28 -14.49 26.31 26.86
C PRO A 28 -14.80 26.00 25.40
N MET A 29 -13.91 26.43 24.50
CA MET A 29 -14.03 26.18 23.07
C MET A 29 -13.57 24.75 22.78
N ASP A 30 -14.50 23.80 22.85
CA ASP A 30 -14.27 22.43 22.38
C ASP A 30 -14.41 22.41 20.85
N THR A 31 -13.31 22.22 20.13
CA THR A 31 -13.21 22.53 18.69
C THR A 31 -12.84 21.34 17.82
N LEU A 32 -12.49 20.23 18.46
CA LEU A 32 -12.27 18.96 17.80
C LEU A 32 -13.57 18.15 17.82
N ALA A 33 -13.91 17.53 16.69
CA ALA A 33 -14.98 16.57 16.58
C ALA A 33 -14.40 15.19 16.25
N PRO A 34 -14.98 14.11 16.79
CA PRO A 34 -14.52 12.76 16.47
C PRO A 34 -14.99 12.37 15.07
N ILE A 35 -14.07 11.87 14.24
CA ILE A 35 -14.42 10.96 13.15
C ILE A 35 -14.21 9.54 13.63
N SER A 36 -15.05 8.61 13.17
CA SER A 36 -14.90 7.19 13.49
C SER A 36 -15.07 6.35 12.23
N LEU A 37 -14.21 5.35 12.07
CA LEU A 37 -14.23 4.43 10.94
C LEU A 37 -14.01 3.00 11.39
N THR A 38 -14.49 2.07 10.57
CA THR A 38 -14.23 0.64 10.68
C THR A 38 -12.93 0.30 9.94
N LEU A 39 -11.94 -0.24 10.63
CA LEU A 39 -10.62 -0.58 10.12
C LEU A 39 -10.43 -2.10 10.04
N SER A 40 -9.87 -2.58 8.93
CA SER A 40 -9.32 -3.94 8.82
C SER A 40 -7.91 -3.90 8.24
N VAL A 41 -7.04 -4.72 8.82
CA VAL A 41 -5.66 -4.95 8.36
C VAL A 41 -5.56 -6.43 7.96
N PRO A 42 -4.81 -6.78 6.90
CA PRO A 42 -4.65 -8.18 6.51
C PRO A 42 -4.17 -9.04 7.69
N ALA A 43 -4.90 -10.12 7.96
CA ALA A 43 -4.53 -11.07 8.99
C ALA A 43 -3.53 -12.11 8.43
N ASP A 44 -2.68 -12.65 9.30
CA ASP A 44 -1.77 -13.77 9.00
C ASP A 44 -2.48 -15.04 8.52
N LYS A 45 -3.78 -15.18 8.79
CA LYS A 45 -4.50 -16.48 8.80
C LYS A 45 -5.45 -16.73 7.64
N THR A 46 -5.32 -16.07 6.50
CA THR A 46 -6.20 -16.40 5.37
C THR A 46 -5.66 -17.60 4.60
N ASN A 47 -6.31 -18.75 4.78
CA ASN A 47 -6.24 -19.94 3.91
C ASN A 47 -6.63 -19.65 2.45
N THR A 48 -7.03 -18.42 2.12
CA THR A 48 -7.12 -17.86 0.76
C THR A 48 -5.86 -17.10 0.36
N ARG A 49 -4.71 -17.53 0.88
CA ARG A 49 -3.41 -17.13 0.35
C ARG A 49 -3.41 -17.50 -1.13
N VAL A 50 -3.09 -16.54 -1.97
CA VAL A 50 -2.88 -16.75 -3.41
C VAL A 50 -1.80 -17.83 -3.55
N GLY A 51 -2.25 -19.06 -3.81
CA GLY A 51 -1.46 -20.28 -3.60
C GLY A 51 -0.26 -20.33 -4.53
N ASP A 52 0.93 -20.42 -3.95
CA ASP A 52 2.15 -20.69 -4.69
C ASP A 52 2.10 -22.11 -5.29
N PRO A 53 2.38 -22.31 -6.58
CA PRO A 53 2.62 -23.64 -7.14
C PRO A 53 4.04 -24.06 -6.77
N GLY A 54 4.21 -24.51 -5.54
CA GLY A 54 5.51 -24.83 -4.94
C GLY A 54 5.37 -25.10 -3.43
N ALA A 55 6.48 -25.37 -2.74
CA ALA A 55 6.48 -25.44 -1.28
C ALA A 55 6.04 -24.08 -0.72
N ASP A 56 5.12 -24.08 0.25
CA ASP A 56 4.65 -22.87 0.92
C ASP A 56 5.86 -22.06 1.40
N THR A 57 6.03 -20.84 0.89
CA THR A 57 7.14 -19.96 1.26
C THR A 57 7.02 -19.44 2.69
N ASN A 58 5.91 -19.78 3.38
CA ASN A 58 5.65 -19.40 4.77
C ASN A 58 5.77 -17.88 4.96
N ASP A 59 5.24 -17.14 3.99
CA ASP A 59 5.18 -15.67 3.82
C ASP A 59 4.46 -14.95 5.01
N GLN A 60 5.00 -15.03 6.23
CA GLN A 60 4.40 -14.46 7.45
C GLN A 60 4.33 -12.93 7.37
N VAL A 61 3.34 -12.33 8.04
CA VAL A 61 3.25 -10.88 8.15
C VAL A 61 4.15 -10.41 9.31
N ASP A 62 5.03 -9.44 9.03
CA ASP A 62 6.06 -8.89 9.90
C ASP A 62 6.11 -7.35 9.82
N TRP A 63 4.96 -6.69 10.01
CA TRP A 63 4.89 -5.24 10.23
C TRP A 63 4.85 -4.93 11.73
N ASP A 64 5.39 -3.78 12.13
CA ASP A 64 5.43 -3.33 13.54
C ASP A 64 4.74 -1.96 13.77
N ARG A 65 4.38 -1.25 12.68
CA ARG A 65 3.66 0.03 12.68
C ARG A 65 2.38 -0.03 11.84
N LEU A 66 1.36 0.67 12.32
CA LEU A 66 0.17 1.08 11.60
C LEU A 66 0.05 2.59 11.73
N THR A 67 0.20 3.34 10.62
CA THR A 67 -0.06 4.78 10.59
C THR A 67 -1.39 5.06 9.92
N ILE A 68 -2.24 5.85 10.57
CA ILE A 68 -3.48 6.41 10.01
C ILE A 68 -3.23 7.87 9.66
N ILE A 69 -3.50 8.26 8.42
CA ILE A 69 -3.25 9.60 7.88
C ILE A 69 -4.59 10.24 7.57
N VAL A 70 -4.77 11.51 7.94
CA VAL A 70 -5.93 12.31 7.61
C VAL A 70 -5.48 13.55 6.85
N ALA A 71 -5.96 13.71 5.62
CA ALA A 71 -5.65 14.87 4.79
C ALA A 71 -6.92 15.66 4.47
N TYR A 72 -6.96 16.91 4.91
CA TYR A 72 -8.07 17.83 4.66
C TYR A 72 -8.09 18.28 3.20
N LYS A 73 -9.29 18.31 2.64
CA LYS A 73 -9.59 19.10 1.44
C LYS A 73 -9.89 20.55 1.83
N GLU A 74 -10.68 20.71 2.87
CA GLU A 74 -11.12 21.99 3.41
C GLU A 74 -11.16 21.86 4.93
N LYS A 75 -10.52 22.77 5.65
CA LYS A 75 -10.57 22.82 7.12
C LYS A 75 -11.25 24.12 7.52
N THR A 76 -12.21 24.04 8.43
CA THR A 76 -12.88 25.24 8.94
C THR A 76 -11.84 26.10 9.66
N GLN A 77 -11.78 27.38 9.29
CA GLN A 77 -10.91 28.37 9.89
C GLN A 77 -11.74 29.35 10.73
N GLY A 78 -11.21 29.77 11.88
CA GLY A 78 -11.84 30.77 12.74
C GLY A 78 -11.11 30.93 14.07
N ASP A 79 -11.18 32.12 14.65
CA ASP A 79 -10.53 32.46 15.94
C ASP A 79 -11.07 31.64 17.13
N GLU A 80 -12.20 30.97 16.94
CA GLU A 80 -12.85 30.10 17.92
C GLU A 80 -12.37 28.64 17.86
N ILE A 81 -11.44 28.27 16.95
CA ILE A 81 -10.95 26.89 16.75
C ILE A 81 -9.52 26.75 17.28
N ILE A 82 -9.34 26.06 18.41
CA ILE A 82 -8.02 25.78 18.99
C ILE A 82 -7.53 24.43 18.46
N ASP A 83 -6.97 24.42 17.26
CA ASP A 83 -6.18 23.27 16.79
C ASP A 83 -4.66 23.47 16.91
N GLY A 84 -4.24 24.63 17.43
CA GLY A 84 -2.84 25.02 17.62
C GLY A 84 -2.02 25.17 16.32
N ALA A 85 -2.60 24.85 15.15
CA ALA A 85 -1.94 24.76 13.86
C ALA A 85 -2.94 25.00 12.70
N PRO A 86 -3.49 26.22 12.54
CA PRO A 86 -4.61 26.49 11.63
C PRO A 86 -4.30 26.18 10.16
N LEU A 87 -3.03 26.26 9.76
CA LEU A 87 -2.56 25.95 8.40
C LEU A 87 -2.13 24.49 8.20
N LYS A 88 -2.12 23.66 9.25
CA LYS A 88 -1.85 22.22 9.13
C LYS A 88 -3.07 21.54 8.50
N MET A 89 -2.84 20.82 7.40
CA MET A 89 -3.90 20.14 6.63
C MET A 89 -3.73 18.62 6.60
N VAL A 90 -2.61 18.10 7.11
CA VAL A 90 -2.35 16.66 7.22
C VAL A 90 -2.05 16.32 8.68
N TYR A 91 -2.77 15.35 9.22
CA TYR A 91 -2.61 14.80 10.57
C TYR A 91 -2.36 13.31 10.44
N TYR A 92 -1.67 12.72 11.41
CA TYR A 92 -1.51 11.28 11.46
C TYR A 92 -1.33 10.82 12.90
N ASP A 93 -1.55 9.52 13.12
CA ASP A 93 -1.23 8.84 14.35
C ASP A 93 -0.73 7.42 14.03
N THR A 94 0.18 6.92 14.85
CA THR A 94 0.91 5.67 14.60
C THR A 94 0.80 4.74 15.79
N TYR A 95 0.23 3.57 15.55
CA TYR A 95 0.11 2.49 16.51
C TYR A 95 1.21 1.46 16.28
N THR A 96 1.77 0.94 17.36
CA THR A 96 2.62 -0.25 17.31
C THR A 96 1.79 -1.51 17.04
N LYS A 97 2.45 -2.56 16.56
CA LYS A 97 1.82 -3.89 16.41
C LYS A 97 1.28 -4.42 17.73
N GLU A 98 2.01 -4.20 18.82
CA GLU A 98 1.53 -4.59 20.16
C GLU A 98 0.23 -3.87 20.52
N GLU A 99 0.15 -2.55 20.31
CA GLU A 99 -1.08 -1.78 20.55
C GLU A 99 -2.22 -2.23 19.65
N PHE A 100 -1.94 -2.45 18.36
CA PHE A 100 -2.94 -2.99 17.45
C PHE A 100 -3.45 -4.34 17.92
N ASP A 101 -2.59 -5.26 18.37
CA ASP A 101 -2.99 -6.60 18.78
C ASP A 101 -3.70 -6.65 20.15
N ARG A 102 -3.76 -5.53 20.90
CA ARG A 102 -4.52 -5.46 22.14
C ARG A 102 -6.01 -5.71 21.89
N LYS A 103 -6.62 -6.45 22.83
CA LYS A 103 -8.06 -6.74 22.87
C LYS A 103 -8.87 -5.60 23.51
N ASN A 104 -8.21 -4.78 24.33
CA ASN A 104 -8.82 -3.63 24.98
C ASN A 104 -8.58 -2.36 24.15
N LEU A 105 -9.36 -1.33 24.43
CA LEU A 105 -9.21 0.00 23.83
C LEU A 105 -7.80 0.55 24.09
N VAL A 106 -7.13 1.01 23.04
CA VAL A 106 -5.91 1.82 23.11
C VAL A 106 -6.29 3.28 22.90
N THR A 107 -5.68 4.17 23.67
CA THR A 107 -5.94 5.62 23.63
C THR A 107 -4.62 6.37 23.51
N HIS A 108 -4.49 7.14 22.45
CA HIS A 108 -3.46 8.17 22.27
C HIS A 108 -4.07 9.54 22.58
N ALA A 109 -3.26 10.60 22.51
CA ALA A 109 -3.72 11.95 22.83
C ALA A 109 -4.89 12.44 21.96
N THR A 110 -4.90 12.05 20.67
CA THR A 110 -5.87 12.54 19.68
C THR A 110 -6.65 11.42 19.00
N SER A 111 -6.43 10.16 19.37
CA SER A 111 -7.10 9.04 18.73
C SER A 111 -7.28 7.84 19.65
N THR A 112 -8.17 6.93 19.27
CA THR A 112 -8.38 5.65 19.96
C THR A 112 -8.56 4.52 18.96
N LEU A 113 -8.10 3.33 19.33
CA LEU A 113 -8.26 2.11 18.54
C LEU A 113 -8.86 0.99 19.41
N SER A 114 -9.99 0.43 18.98
CA SER A 114 -10.64 -0.65 19.72
C SER A 114 -9.92 -2.00 19.55
N GLY A 115 -10.27 -2.93 20.44
CA GLY A 115 -10.12 -4.37 20.20
C GLY A 115 -10.83 -4.83 18.92
N PRO A 116 -10.49 -6.02 18.40
CA PRO A 116 -11.18 -6.57 17.23
C PRO A 116 -12.59 -7.03 17.63
N ASP A 117 -13.56 -6.78 16.76
CA ASP A 117 -14.90 -7.36 16.86
C ASP A 117 -14.91 -8.84 16.42
N ALA A 118 -16.10 -9.45 16.40
CA ALA A 118 -16.27 -10.85 16.02
C ALA A 118 -15.79 -11.17 14.59
N ASN A 119 -15.72 -10.17 13.71
CA ASN A 119 -15.30 -10.28 12.32
C ASN A 119 -13.84 -9.82 12.10
N GLY A 120 -13.14 -9.45 13.18
CA GLY A 120 -11.76 -8.94 13.12
C GLY A 120 -11.64 -7.48 12.72
N PHE A 121 -12.74 -6.73 12.61
CA PHE A 121 -12.70 -5.29 12.39
C PHE A 121 -12.45 -4.54 13.68
N ARG A 122 -11.84 -3.36 13.58
CA ARG A 122 -11.60 -2.45 14.70
C ARG A 122 -12.28 -1.12 14.44
N THR A 123 -12.65 -0.41 15.49
CA THR A 123 -13.08 0.98 15.41
C THR A 123 -11.87 1.85 15.67
N TYR A 124 -11.53 2.71 14.70
CA TYR A 124 -10.59 3.80 14.89
C TYR A 124 -11.36 5.11 15.02
N THR A 125 -11.01 5.93 16.00
CA THR A 125 -11.59 7.25 16.22
C THR A 125 -10.48 8.28 16.34
N MET A 126 -10.60 9.43 15.67
CA MET A 126 -9.66 10.54 15.78
C MET A 126 -10.40 11.84 16.03
N TYR A 127 -9.91 12.65 16.96
CA TYR A 127 -10.45 13.96 17.29
C TYR A 127 -9.77 15.02 16.44
N LEU A 128 -10.56 15.72 15.64
CA LEU A 128 -10.08 16.50 14.51
C LEU A 128 -10.83 17.83 14.37
N PRO A 129 -10.19 18.89 13.85
CA PRO A 129 -10.88 20.13 13.51
C PRO A 129 -12.02 19.91 12.51
N LEU A 130 -13.01 20.79 12.53
CA LEU A 130 -14.12 20.72 11.58
C LEU A 130 -13.64 20.92 10.14
N GLY A 131 -14.31 20.28 9.18
CA GLY A 131 -13.96 20.37 7.77
C GLY A 131 -14.32 19.11 6.99
N THR A 132 -13.73 18.97 5.80
CA THR A 132 -13.86 17.79 4.94
C THR A 132 -12.49 17.19 4.69
N CYS A 133 -12.33 15.89 4.92
CA CYS A 133 -11.06 15.19 4.83
C CYS A 133 -11.19 13.81 4.17
N CYS A 134 -10.04 13.25 3.80
CA CYS A 134 -9.89 11.85 3.40
C CYS A 134 -8.97 11.16 4.41
N VAL A 135 -9.19 9.86 4.63
CA VAL A 135 -8.42 9.05 5.58
C VAL A 135 -7.74 7.89 4.87
N TYR A 136 -6.48 7.66 5.22
CA TYR A 136 -5.59 6.65 4.65
C TYR A 136 -4.94 5.83 5.75
N GLY A 137 -4.53 4.60 5.43
CA GLY A 137 -3.85 3.71 6.36
C GLY A 137 -2.66 3.02 5.69
N VAL A 138 -1.58 2.85 6.44
CA VAL A 138 -0.35 2.18 6.01
C VAL A 138 0.17 1.30 7.14
N THR A 139 0.39 0.01 6.88
CA THR A 139 1.24 -0.83 7.72
C THR A 139 2.65 -0.92 7.16
N TYR A 140 3.64 -0.94 8.04
CA TYR A 140 5.04 -1.06 7.69
C TYR A 140 5.85 -1.51 8.92
N SER A 141 7.07 -1.96 8.67
CA SER A 141 8.10 -2.24 9.68
C SER A 141 9.02 -1.02 9.86
N SER A 142 9.24 -0.61 11.10
CA SER A 142 10.13 0.47 11.49
C SER A 142 11.60 0.09 11.26
N GLY A 143 12.46 1.11 11.10
CA GLY A 143 13.89 0.91 10.80
C GLY A 143 14.20 0.31 9.42
N GLN A 144 13.19 0.17 8.56
CA GLN A 144 13.34 -0.16 7.14
C GLN A 144 13.40 1.12 6.30
N ARG A 145 13.55 1.01 4.97
CA ARG A 145 13.70 2.19 4.08
C ARG A 145 12.38 2.93 3.79
N LEU A 146 11.56 3.15 4.81
CA LEU A 146 10.38 4.02 4.79
C LEU A 146 10.38 4.85 6.07
N ASN A 147 10.55 6.16 5.95
CA ASN A 147 10.37 7.10 7.05
C ASN A 147 9.06 7.88 6.86
N LEU A 148 7.94 7.21 7.12
CA LEU A 148 6.62 7.75 6.80
C LEU A 148 6.32 9.02 7.63
N GLU A 149 6.71 9.07 8.90
CA GLU A 149 6.46 10.25 9.74
C GLU A 149 7.22 11.48 9.21
N GLU A 150 8.49 11.34 8.84
CA GLU A 150 9.27 12.43 8.24
C GLU A 150 8.69 12.90 6.90
N MET A 151 8.25 11.96 6.05
CA MET A 151 7.59 12.29 4.78
C MET A 151 6.29 13.09 5.01
N LEU A 152 5.49 12.72 6.01
CA LEU A 152 4.26 13.43 6.35
C LEU A 152 4.52 14.78 7.00
N ASP A 153 5.54 14.87 7.87
CA ASP A 153 5.94 16.13 8.51
C ASP A 153 6.54 17.14 7.51
N GLY A 154 7.10 16.65 6.41
CA GLY A 154 7.61 17.44 5.28
C GLY A 154 6.54 18.05 4.38
N ILE A 155 5.27 17.63 4.50
CA ILE A 155 4.16 18.23 3.74
C ILE A 155 3.94 19.66 4.23
N ALA A 156 3.72 20.58 3.28
CA ALA A 156 3.55 22.00 3.58
C ALA A 156 2.37 22.27 4.53
N LYS A 157 2.54 23.27 5.40
CA LYS A 157 1.55 23.73 6.37
C LYS A 157 1.04 25.11 5.94
N ASP A 158 0.44 25.17 4.76
CA ASP A 158 0.02 26.43 4.11
C ASP A 158 -1.51 26.60 4.00
N GLY A 159 -2.27 25.71 4.64
CA GLY A 159 -3.74 25.72 4.63
C GLY A 159 -4.37 25.18 3.34
N LYS A 160 -3.60 24.66 2.39
CA LYS A 160 -4.12 24.11 1.14
C LYS A 160 -4.36 22.61 1.19
N ASN A 161 -5.13 22.12 0.22
CA ASN A 161 -5.38 20.69 0.04
C ASN A 161 -4.11 19.98 -0.43
N HIS A 162 -3.61 19.06 0.40
CA HIS A 162 -2.40 18.26 0.15
C HIS A 162 -2.69 16.77 -0.10
N ASN A 163 -3.90 16.43 -0.56
CA ASN A 163 -4.24 15.05 -0.90
C ASN A 163 -3.37 14.50 -2.06
N SER A 164 -2.94 15.35 -3.00
CA SER A 164 -1.99 14.95 -4.05
C SER A 164 -0.65 14.50 -3.46
N ASP A 165 -0.14 15.18 -2.44
CA ASP A 165 1.11 14.80 -1.77
C ASP A 165 0.98 13.42 -1.11
N ILE A 166 -0.21 13.07 -0.60
CA ILE A 166 -0.48 11.71 -0.08
C ILE A 166 -0.43 10.67 -1.20
N TYR A 167 -1.03 10.96 -2.36
CA TYR A 167 -1.00 10.05 -3.52
C TYR A 167 0.42 9.87 -4.04
N ASP A 168 1.26 10.88 -3.84
CA ASP A 168 2.66 10.89 -4.26
C ASP A 168 3.63 10.22 -3.30
N LEU A 169 3.20 9.84 -2.08
CA LEU A 169 4.06 9.15 -1.12
C LEU A 169 4.65 7.86 -1.71
N GLN A 170 5.97 7.73 -1.63
CA GLN A 170 6.73 6.65 -2.23
C GLN A 170 7.24 5.65 -1.19
N ILE A 171 7.52 4.44 -1.64
CA ILE A 171 8.19 3.40 -0.85
C ILE A 171 9.23 2.71 -1.71
N SER A 172 10.44 2.53 -1.18
CA SER A 172 11.54 1.93 -1.94
C SER A 172 11.26 0.47 -2.31
N ASN A 173 11.60 0.05 -3.53
CA ASN A 173 11.59 -1.38 -3.88
C ASN A 173 12.74 -2.15 -3.20
N ASP A 174 13.68 -1.46 -2.55
CA ASP A 174 14.66 -2.03 -1.63
C ASP A 174 14.22 -1.92 -0.15
N TYR A 175 12.94 -1.61 0.13
CA TYR A 175 12.39 -1.33 1.47
C TYR A 175 12.92 -2.25 2.57
N ALA A 176 12.79 -3.57 2.36
CA ALA A 176 13.16 -4.61 3.31
C ALA A 176 14.51 -5.27 2.95
N LYS A 177 15.40 -4.54 2.25
CA LYS A 177 16.71 -5.05 1.86
C LYS A 177 17.80 -4.49 2.78
N PRO A 178 18.32 -5.31 3.72
CA PRO A 178 19.41 -4.89 4.59
C PRO A 178 20.66 -4.59 3.74
N SER A 179 21.50 -3.68 4.23
CA SER A 179 22.76 -3.31 3.55
C SER A 179 23.61 -4.54 3.26
N GLY A 180 23.81 -4.85 1.96
CA GLY A 180 24.59 -6.00 1.51
C GLY A 180 23.90 -7.37 1.63
N GLY A 181 22.60 -7.41 1.96
CA GLY A 181 21.86 -8.67 2.14
C GLY A 181 20.71 -8.88 1.14
N THR A 182 20.03 -10.03 1.30
CA THR A 182 18.83 -10.39 0.55
C THR A 182 17.59 -9.73 1.16
N THR A 183 16.62 -9.37 0.32
CA THR A 183 15.34 -8.80 0.78
C THR A 183 14.64 -9.73 1.77
N ASP A 184 14.24 -9.19 2.91
CA ASP A 184 13.33 -9.81 3.86
C ASP A 184 11.92 -9.79 3.27
N ILE A 185 11.53 -10.91 2.68
CA ILE A 185 10.26 -11.04 1.95
C ILE A 185 9.07 -10.84 2.89
N ALA A 186 9.16 -11.31 4.14
CA ALA A 186 8.08 -11.17 5.13
C ALA A 186 7.78 -9.69 5.37
N LYS A 187 8.79 -8.87 5.65
CA LYS A 187 8.61 -7.41 5.82
C LYS A 187 8.11 -6.74 4.55
N PHE A 188 8.64 -7.12 3.39
CA PHE A 188 8.22 -6.55 2.10
C PHE A 188 6.72 -6.76 1.82
N ILE A 189 6.22 -7.98 1.99
CA ILE A 189 4.82 -8.34 1.71
C ILE A 189 3.85 -7.94 2.83
N SER A 190 4.37 -7.44 3.94
CA SER A 190 3.59 -6.96 5.11
C SER A 190 3.19 -5.51 5.01
N VAL A 191 3.77 -4.78 4.07
CA VAL A 191 3.30 -3.44 3.73
C VAL A 191 1.90 -3.58 3.14
N ALA A 192 0.94 -2.95 3.80
CA ALA A 192 -0.44 -2.89 3.37
C ALA A 192 -0.92 -1.44 3.41
N THR A 193 -1.70 -1.05 2.40
CA THR A 193 -2.23 0.30 2.30
C THR A 193 -3.71 0.27 1.96
N GLY A 194 -4.42 1.33 2.33
CA GLY A 194 -5.85 1.46 2.10
C GLY A 194 -6.34 2.86 2.41
N TYR A 195 -7.57 3.15 2.05
CA TYR A 195 -8.23 4.41 2.32
C TYR A 195 -9.69 4.17 2.71
N ALA A 196 -10.24 5.10 3.48
CA ALA A 196 -11.63 5.05 3.91
C ALA A 196 -12.57 5.31 2.73
N LEU A 197 -13.56 4.44 2.59
CA LEU A 197 -14.65 4.57 1.64
C LEU A 197 -15.98 4.52 2.37
N LYS A 198 -16.95 5.26 1.86
CA LYS A 198 -18.32 5.20 2.34
C LYS A 198 -18.94 3.87 1.90
N LEU A 199 -19.49 3.14 2.85
CA LEU A 199 -20.28 1.94 2.71
C LEU A 199 -21.74 2.36 2.53
N ASP A 200 -22.37 1.84 1.47
CA ASP A 200 -23.81 1.93 1.32
C ASP A 200 -24.49 1.07 2.41
N PRO A 201 -25.35 1.63 3.27
CA PRO A 201 -25.96 0.88 4.37
C PRO A 201 -26.89 -0.24 3.88
N GLU A 202 -27.57 -0.04 2.76
CA GLU A 202 -28.57 -0.97 2.24
C GLU A 202 -27.90 -2.08 1.44
N ALA A 203 -26.99 -1.71 0.53
CA ALA A 203 -26.33 -2.65 -0.34
C ALA A 203 -25.08 -3.32 0.29
N GLN A 204 -24.55 -2.76 1.39
CA GLN A 204 -23.32 -3.25 2.06
C GLN A 204 -22.11 -3.33 1.12
N ILE A 205 -22.09 -2.46 0.10
CA ILE A 205 -20.99 -2.32 -0.86
C ILE A 205 -20.29 -0.98 -0.68
N PHE A 206 -19.00 -0.93 -0.99
CA PHE A 206 -18.26 0.32 -1.02
C PHE A 206 -18.75 1.19 -2.18
N THR A 207 -18.99 2.46 -1.87
CA THR A 207 -19.14 3.52 -2.87
C THR A 207 -17.77 4.07 -3.26
N ASN A 208 -17.73 5.04 -4.18
CA ASN A 208 -16.51 5.77 -4.53
C ASN A 208 -16.28 7.03 -3.67
N ASP A 209 -17.15 7.29 -2.70
CA ASP A 209 -17.06 8.47 -1.85
C ASP A 209 -15.97 8.29 -0.78
N ARG A 210 -15.09 9.29 -0.70
CA ARG A 210 -13.92 9.37 0.19
C ARG A 210 -13.99 10.58 1.12
N ASP A 211 -15.03 11.40 1.01
CA ASP A 211 -15.08 12.72 1.63
C ASP A 211 -15.81 12.64 2.97
N ILE A 212 -15.01 12.56 4.04
CA ILE A 212 -15.51 12.50 5.40
C ILE A 212 -15.68 13.92 5.92
N LYS A 213 -16.92 14.28 6.26
CA LYS A 213 -17.24 15.52 6.96
C LYS A 213 -16.97 15.38 8.46
N VAL A 214 -16.13 16.24 8.98
CA VAL A 214 -15.84 16.42 10.40
C VAL A 214 -16.74 17.53 10.92
N GLU A 215 -17.78 17.16 11.67
CA GLU A 215 -18.80 18.09 12.15
C GLU A 215 -19.11 17.85 13.63
N LYS A 216 -19.49 18.92 14.35
CA LYS A 216 -19.93 18.84 15.75
C LYS A 216 -21.29 18.17 15.80
N ASN A 217 -21.32 16.85 15.81
CA ASN A 217 -22.55 16.12 16.00
C ASN A 217 -22.82 15.97 17.50
N ILE A 218 -23.72 16.80 18.04
CA ILE A 218 -24.23 16.66 19.41
C ILE A 218 -25.09 15.37 19.54
N ASN A 219 -25.53 14.80 18.40
CA ASN A 219 -26.39 13.62 18.30
C ASN A 219 -25.87 12.54 17.32
N ALA A 220 -24.55 12.43 17.04
CA ALA A 220 -24.05 11.41 16.10
C ALA A 220 -24.40 10.01 16.61
N ASP A 221 -25.39 9.42 15.96
CA ASP A 221 -25.82 8.06 16.15
C ASP A 221 -24.62 7.12 15.90
N ILE A 222 -24.52 6.06 16.70
CA ILE A 222 -23.44 5.04 16.63
C ILE A 222 -23.31 4.44 15.22
N ASN A 223 -24.38 4.55 14.42
CA ASN A 223 -24.49 4.14 13.03
C ASN A 223 -23.49 4.86 12.11
N THR A 224 -23.12 6.12 12.36
CA THR A 224 -22.13 6.87 11.56
C THR A 224 -20.78 6.14 11.41
N LYS A 225 -20.38 5.36 12.43
CA LYS A 225 -19.13 4.55 12.46
C LYS A 225 -19.09 3.43 11.42
N GLN A 226 -20.26 2.90 11.04
CA GLN A 226 -20.38 1.75 10.13
C GLN A 226 -20.38 2.17 8.65
N TYR A 227 -20.62 3.45 8.37
CA TYR A 227 -20.62 3.97 7.01
C TYR A 227 -19.21 4.21 6.49
N TRP A 228 -18.21 4.51 7.31
CA TRP A 228 -16.85 4.69 6.81
C TRP A 228 -16.01 3.47 7.14
N ARG A 229 -15.51 2.80 6.11
CA ARG A 229 -14.71 1.60 6.27
C ARG A 229 -13.42 1.70 5.47
N MET A 230 -12.33 1.34 6.12
CA MET A 230 -10.98 1.29 5.56
C MET A 230 -10.46 -0.14 5.68
N VAL A 231 -10.19 -0.76 4.54
CA VAL A 231 -9.58 -2.09 4.46
C VAL A 231 -8.20 -1.91 3.86
N LEU A 232 -7.16 -2.27 4.60
CA LEU A 232 -5.80 -2.26 4.10
C LEU A 232 -5.59 -3.55 3.31
N GLY A 233 -5.07 -3.43 2.09
CA GLY A 233 -4.65 -4.55 1.26
C GLY A 233 -3.15 -4.55 1.09
N ARG A 234 -2.55 -5.73 0.89
CA ARG A 234 -1.12 -5.85 0.60
C ARG A 234 -0.73 -4.91 -0.55
N LEU A 235 0.34 -4.15 -0.37
CA LEU A 235 0.80 -3.23 -1.42
C LEU A 235 1.58 -3.98 -2.51
N ALA A 236 2.45 -4.92 -2.12
CA ALA A 236 3.29 -5.66 -3.03
C ALA A 236 2.50 -6.46 -4.08
N ALA A 237 2.98 -6.41 -5.32
CA ALA A 237 2.60 -7.33 -6.38
C ALA A 237 3.64 -8.45 -6.49
N LYS A 238 3.19 -9.68 -6.77
CA LYS A 238 4.07 -10.82 -7.06
C LYS A 238 4.08 -11.08 -8.56
N ILE A 239 5.26 -11.20 -9.14
CA ILE A 239 5.46 -11.65 -10.51
C ILE A 239 6.07 -13.04 -10.44
N ASP A 240 5.48 -13.99 -11.15
CA ASP A 240 6.00 -15.36 -11.28
C ASP A 240 6.06 -15.75 -12.75
N ILE A 241 7.26 -16.01 -13.22
CA ILE A 241 7.51 -16.37 -14.61
C ILE A 241 7.96 -17.82 -14.65
N GLN A 242 7.17 -18.65 -15.33
CA GLN A 242 7.51 -20.03 -15.63
C GLN A 242 7.79 -20.17 -17.12
N TRP A 243 8.82 -20.94 -17.49
CA TRP A 243 9.10 -21.24 -18.90
C TRP A 243 9.20 -22.74 -19.19
N ASP A 244 8.88 -23.10 -20.44
CA ASP A 244 9.10 -24.42 -21.04
C ASP A 244 9.73 -24.25 -22.43
N ALA A 245 10.93 -24.82 -22.60
CA ALA A 245 11.69 -24.81 -23.84
C ALA A 245 11.60 -26.12 -24.64
N LYS A 246 10.67 -27.04 -24.31
CA LYS A 246 10.49 -28.32 -25.04
C LYS A 246 10.46 -28.14 -26.55
N GLY A 247 9.70 -27.17 -27.04
CA GLY A 247 9.51 -26.93 -28.47
C GLY A 247 10.80 -26.55 -29.22
N ALA A 248 11.78 -26.01 -28.50
CA ALA A 248 13.09 -25.66 -29.05
C ALA A 248 14.02 -26.89 -29.22
N TYR A 249 13.71 -28.02 -28.57
CA TYR A 249 14.43 -29.29 -28.75
C TYR A 249 13.73 -30.25 -29.72
N GLU A 250 12.62 -29.83 -30.34
CA GLU A 250 11.94 -30.66 -31.34
C GLU A 250 12.78 -30.78 -32.61
N LYS A 251 12.52 -31.83 -33.40
CA LYS A 251 13.11 -31.98 -34.71
C LYS A 251 12.51 -30.99 -35.71
N ASP A 252 13.32 -30.48 -36.62
CA ASP A 252 12.87 -29.75 -37.80
C ASP A 252 12.32 -30.73 -38.86
N LYS A 253 11.92 -30.19 -40.02
CA LYS A 253 11.33 -30.97 -41.12
C LYS A 253 12.28 -32.01 -41.68
N ASP A 254 13.58 -31.83 -41.49
CA ASP A 254 14.63 -32.70 -41.99
C ASP A 254 15.09 -33.73 -40.93
N GLY A 255 14.42 -33.76 -39.77
CA GLY A 255 14.69 -34.71 -38.69
C GLY A 255 15.85 -34.33 -37.76
N ASN A 256 16.43 -33.15 -37.93
CA ASN A 256 17.52 -32.63 -37.11
C ASN A 256 16.97 -31.85 -35.91
N LEU A 257 17.67 -31.90 -34.77
CA LEU A 257 17.27 -31.08 -33.61
C LEU A 257 17.35 -29.59 -33.97
N LYS A 258 16.30 -28.84 -33.63
CA LYS A 258 16.28 -27.37 -33.79
C LYS A 258 17.41 -26.71 -32.99
N TYR A 259 17.61 -27.13 -31.75
CA TYR A 259 18.72 -26.72 -30.87
C TYR A 259 19.19 -27.90 -30.01
N THR A 260 20.47 -27.92 -29.67
CA THR A 260 21.11 -28.88 -28.75
C THR A 260 21.17 -28.36 -27.32
N ASN A 261 21.15 -27.04 -27.13
CA ASN A 261 21.09 -26.40 -25.82
C ASN A 261 20.27 -25.10 -25.88
N VAL A 262 19.48 -24.86 -24.83
CA VAL A 262 18.70 -23.64 -24.64
C VAL A 262 18.76 -23.27 -23.17
N LYS A 263 19.30 -22.08 -22.88
CA LYS A 263 19.48 -21.55 -21.53
C LYS A 263 18.79 -20.20 -21.40
N VAL A 264 17.97 -20.08 -20.37
CA VAL A 264 17.37 -18.81 -19.95
C VAL A 264 18.22 -18.24 -18.81
N SER A 265 18.43 -16.93 -18.76
CA SER A 265 19.16 -16.28 -17.67
C SER A 265 18.84 -14.78 -17.57
N GLN A 266 19.31 -14.12 -16.51
CA GLN A 266 19.31 -12.66 -16.37
C GLN A 266 17.93 -11.99 -16.50
N PHE A 267 16.93 -12.52 -15.78
CA PHE A 267 15.63 -11.86 -15.67
C PHE A 267 15.75 -10.50 -14.97
N THR A 268 15.25 -9.47 -15.64
CA THR A 268 15.23 -8.09 -15.14
C THR A 268 13.82 -7.53 -15.26
N TYR A 269 13.31 -7.00 -14.15
CA TYR A 269 12.11 -6.18 -14.08
C TYR A 269 12.47 -4.75 -14.41
N HIS A 270 11.63 -4.11 -15.22
CA HIS A 270 11.73 -2.70 -15.59
C HIS A 270 10.38 -2.06 -15.30
N GLY A 271 10.34 -1.20 -14.29
CA GLY A 271 9.17 -0.39 -13.97
C GLY A 271 9.11 0.90 -14.79
N GLU A 272 10.24 1.35 -15.33
CA GLU A 272 10.31 2.55 -16.15
C GLU A 272 10.06 2.31 -17.66
N GLN A 273 9.76 3.40 -18.38
CA GLN A 273 9.69 3.37 -19.84
C GLN A 273 11.05 3.04 -20.47
N ALA A 274 11.02 2.43 -21.65
CA ALA A 274 12.22 2.04 -22.39
C ALA A 274 13.19 3.16 -22.71
N ASN A 275 12.70 4.39 -22.86
CA ASN A 275 13.51 5.58 -23.09
C ASN A 275 13.96 6.29 -21.79
N GLN A 276 13.55 5.82 -20.62
CA GLN A 276 13.83 6.43 -19.31
C GLN A 276 14.70 5.57 -18.38
N GLU A 277 15.25 4.45 -18.85
CA GLU A 277 16.13 3.55 -18.08
C GLU A 277 17.30 4.26 -17.37
N SER A 278 17.74 5.42 -17.86
CA SER A 278 18.88 6.15 -17.30
C SER A 278 18.54 7.16 -16.20
N THR A 279 17.25 7.44 -15.95
CA THR A 279 16.84 8.54 -15.04
C THR A 279 16.48 8.08 -13.63
N ILE A 280 16.14 6.80 -13.43
CA ILE A 280 15.79 6.24 -12.11
C ILE A 280 16.89 5.25 -11.71
N SER A 281 17.62 5.55 -10.64
CA SER A 281 18.72 4.70 -10.19
C SER A 281 18.24 3.47 -9.43
N GLY A 282 18.72 2.29 -9.82
CA GLY A 282 18.49 1.03 -9.10
C GLY A 282 17.04 0.56 -9.18
N SER A 283 16.54 -0.10 -8.13
CA SER A 283 15.18 -0.66 -8.10
C SER A 283 14.06 0.39 -8.11
N GLY A 284 14.39 1.66 -7.91
CA GLY A 284 13.44 2.75 -7.73
C GLY A 284 12.48 2.49 -6.56
N ASN A 285 11.28 3.04 -6.72
CA ASN A 285 10.22 3.06 -5.72
C ASN A 285 8.88 2.60 -6.31
N GLY A 286 7.96 2.16 -5.46
CA GLY A 286 6.53 2.19 -5.72
C GLY A 286 5.88 3.38 -5.02
N ARG A 287 4.55 3.47 -5.10
CA ARG A 287 3.75 4.44 -4.34
C ARG A 287 2.97 3.72 -3.25
N LEU A 288 2.70 4.41 -2.14
CA LEU A 288 1.84 3.86 -1.08
C LEU A 288 0.39 3.76 -1.54
N PHE A 289 -0.07 4.67 -2.42
CA PHE A 289 -1.44 4.71 -2.93
C PHE A 289 -1.50 4.74 -4.46
N PRO A 290 -0.99 3.71 -5.16
CA PRO A 290 -0.83 3.73 -6.61
C PRO A 290 -2.18 3.86 -7.33
N THR A 291 -3.24 3.22 -6.84
CA THR A 291 -4.60 3.35 -7.40
C THR A 291 -5.10 4.79 -7.33
N LEU A 292 -4.81 5.53 -6.27
CA LEU A 292 -5.23 6.92 -6.14
C LEU A 292 -4.41 7.85 -7.03
N TYR A 293 -3.12 7.57 -7.18
CA TYR A 293 -2.26 8.26 -8.14
C TYR A 293 -2.78 8.10 -9.58
N THR A 294 -3.10 6.87 -9.98
CA THR A 294 -3.73 6.55 -11.27
C THR A 294 -5.03 7.33 -11.49
N LEU A 295 -5.92 7.34 -10.49
CA LEU A 295 -7.22 8.03 -10.55
C LEU A 295 -7.07 9.55 -10.59
N TYR A 296 -6.10 10.11 -9.87
CA TYR A 296 -5.83 11.54 -9.83
C TYR A 296 -5.30 12.06 -11.17
N HIS A 297 -4.40 11.29 -11.80
CA HIS A 297 -3.75 11.70 -13.04
C HIS A 297 -4.53 11.38 -14.32
N GLN A 298 -5.61 10.58 -14.28
CA GLN A 298 -6.53 10.17 -15.37
C GLN A 298 -5.89 9.75 -16.71
N GLU A 299 -5.11 10.62 -17.37
CA GLU A 299 -4.26 10.36 -18.53
C GLU A 299 -2.88 9.79 -18.15
N VAL A 300 -2.47 8.71 -18.82
CA VAL A 300 -1.16 8.07 -18.62
C VAL A 300 0.02 9.01 -18.93
N SER A 301 -0.13 9.91 -19.91
CA SER A 301 0.88 10.89 -20.31
C SER A 301 1.27 11.87 -19.21
N SER A 302 0.38 12.09 -18.24
CA SER A 302 0.65 12.99 -17.10
C SER A 302 1.31 12.28 -15.92
N ARG A 303 1.48 10.96 -15.99
CA ARG A 303 2.03 10.13 -14.93
C ARG A 303 3.55 10.01 -15.08
N SER A 304 4.28 10.30 -14.01
CA SER A 304 5.72 10.08 -13.92
C SER A 304 6.00 8.77 -13.20
N SER A 305 6.78 7.88 -13.81
CA SER A 305 7.24 6.67 -13.11
C SER A 305 8.25 7.02 -12.04
N VAL A 306 8.18 6.26 -10.94
CA VAL A 306 9.16 6.27 -9.86
C VAL A 306 9.78 4.88 -9.69
N SER A 307 9.32 3.90 -10.48
CA SER A 307 9.79 2.52 -10.44
C SER A 307 11.03 2.38 -11.32
N GLY A 308 12.04 1.71 -10.79
CA GLY A 308 13.32 1.52 -11.47
C GLY A 308 13.41 0.16 -12.17
N HIS A 309 14.64 -0.32 -12.32
CA HIS A 309 14.92 -1.65 -12.82
C HIS A 309 15.68 -2.50 -11.80
N THR A 310 15.35 -3.78 -11.72
CA THR A 310 16.03 -4.71 -10.80
C THR A 310 16.04 -6.13 -11.35
N THR A 311 17.10 -6.87 -11.05
CA THR A 311 17.16 -8.30 -11.31
C THR A 311 16.17 -9.05 -10.42
N PHE A 312 15.57 -10.12 -10.96
CA PHE A 312 14.66 -10.98 -10.21
C PHE A 312 15.36 -11.64 -9.01
N VAL A 313 14.62 -11.85 -7.92
CA VAL A 313 15.12 -12.52 -6.71
C VAL A 313 15.02 -14.02 -6.98
N ASN A 314 16.14 -14.71 -7.20
CA ASN A 314 16.09 -16.14 -7.47
C ASN A 314 17.02 -16.93 -6.54
N THR A 315 16.51 -18.07 -6.04
CA THR A 315 17.23 -19.07 -5.25
C THR A 315 17.39 -20.41 -5.99
N SER A 316 16.89 -20.56 -7.22
CA SER A 316 17.00 -21.76 -8.04
C SER A 316 17.77 -21.52 -9.34
N GLU A 317 18.53 -22.51 -9.82
CA GLU A 317 19.35 -22.36 -11.04
C GLU A 317 18.47 -22.03 -12.26
N ILE A 318 18.73 -20.90 -12.90
CA ILE A 318 17.98 -20.35 -14.06
C ILE A 318 18.15 -21.22 -15.33
N SER A 319 19.00 -22.25 -15.30
CA SER A 319 19.58 -22.88 -16.48
C SER A 319 19.03 -24.29 -16.78
N LYS A 320 17.74 -24.45 -17.09
CA LYS A 320 17.15 -25.75 -17.51
C LYS A 320 16.04 -25.59 -18.56
N ARG A 321 15.72 -26.69 -19.27
CA ARG A 321 14.59 -26.81 -20.23
C ARG A 321 13.29 -26.23 -19.68
N ASN A 322 13.04 -26.41 -18.39
CA ASN A 322 11.94 -25.80 -17.66
C ASN A 322 12.51 -25.06 -16.46
N GLY A 323 11.91 -23.92 -16.10
CA GLY A 323 12.24 -23.26 -14.85
C GLY A 323 11.21 -22.21 -14.46
N ARG A 324 11.47 -21.57 -13.32
CA ARG A 324 10.58 -20.61 -12.66
C ARG A 324 11.42 -19.53 -11.98
N VAL A 325 10.98 -18.28 -12.07
CA VAL A 325 11.54 -17.16 -11.29
C VAL A 325 10.40 -16.34 -10.70
N TYR A 326 10.65 -15.69 -9.57
CA TYR A 326 9.70 -14.76 -8.99
C TYR A 326 10.36 -13.42 -8.63
N HIS A 327 9.52 -12.40 -8.52
CA HIS A 327 9.92 -11.08 -8.07
C HIS A 327 8.76 -10.40 -7.35
N TYR A 328 9.07 -9.60 -6.35
CA TYR A 328 8.11 -8.72 -5.69
C TYR A 328 8.49 -7.28 -5.99
N THR A 329 7.49 -6.45 -6.22
CA THR A 329 7.65 -5.01 -6.45
C THR A 329 6.46 -4.27 -5.86
N PHE A 330 6.68 -3.03 -5.41
CA PHE A 330 5.59 -2.12 -5.08
C PHE A 330 5.13 -1.40 -6.36
N PRO A 331 3.84 -1.45 -6.71
CA PRO A 331 3.35 -0.73 -7.87
C PRO A 331 3.51 0.79 -7.75
N ASP A 332 3.81 1.46 -8.86
CA ASP A 332 3.89 2.93 -8.92
C ASP A 332 2.62 3.60 -9.46
N GLY A 333 1.71 2.83 -10.08
CA GLY A 333 0.45 3.31 -10.65
C GLY A 333 0.61 4.21 -11.89
N ALA A 334 1.82 4.29 -12.46
CA ALA A 334 2.15 5.23 -13.51
C ALA A 334 2.16 4.57 -14.90
N ILE A 335 2.98 3.53 -15.07
CA ILE A 335 3.37 3.03 -16.40
C ILE A 335 3.31 1.49 -16.43
N PRO A 336 2.88 0.89 -17.55
CA PRO A 336 2.98 -0.55 -17.72
C PRO A 336 4.45 -1.02 -17.61
N PRO A 337 4.73 -2.04 -16.78
CA PRO A 337 6.09 -2.55 -16.65
C PRO A 337 6.48 -3.41 -17.86
N ARG A 338 7.78 -3.71 -17.96
CA ARG A 338 8.31 -4.69 -18.91
C ARG A 338 9.31 -5.60 -18.23
N HIS A 339 9.48 -6.77 -18.81
CA HIS A 339 10.41 -7.78 -18.33
C HIS A 339 11.40 -8.13 -19.43
N THR A 340 12.65 -8.34 -19.07
CA THR A 340 13.67 -8.81 -20.02
C THR A 340 14.38 -10.03 -19.49
N PHE A 341 14.87 -10.87 -20.38
CA PHE A 341 15.76 -11.97 -20.04
C PHE A 341 16.67 -12.31 -21.22
N LYS A 342 17.78 -13.00 -20.91
CA LYS A 342 18.67 -13.57 -21.90
C LYS A 342 18.31 -15.01 -22.23
N LEU A 343 18.31 -15.31 -23.51
CA LEU A 343 18.10 -16.64 -24.07
C LEU A 343 19.32 -17.02 -24.91
N ASP A 344 20.13 -17.94 -24.41
CA ASP A 344 21.26 -18.49 -25.15
C ASP A 344 20.82 -19.80 -25.83
N THR A 345 21.07 -19.93 -27.13
CA THR A 345 20.83 -21.17 -27.86
C THR A 345 22.11 -21.72 -28.49
N GLU A 346 22.14 -23.03 -28.67
CA GLU A 346 23.22 -23.73 -29.36
C GLU A 346 22.64 -24.69 -30.40
N LYS A 347 23.19 -24.68 -31.61
CA LYS A 347 22.93 -25.68 -32.66
C LYS A 347 24.25 -25.98 -33.37
N GLU A 348 24.61 -27.26 -33.48
CA GLU A 348 25.80 -27.71 -34.23
C GLU A 348 27.09 -26.96 -33.81
N GLY A 349 27.25 -26.70 -32.51
CA GLY A 349 28.40 -25.96 -31.95
C GLY A 349 28.34 -24.43 -32.13
N THR A 350 27.33 -23.91 -32.84
CA THR A 350 27.10 -22.47 -32.98
C THR A 350 26.24 -21.95 -31.84
N LYS A 351 26.76 -21.01 -31.05
CA LYS A 351 26.04 -20.35 -29.95
C LYS A 351 25.49 -19.00 -30.38
N LYS A 352 24.24 -18.68 -30.01
CA LYS A 352 23.59 -17.40 -30.28
C LYS A 352 22.84 -16.88 -29.05
N PRO A 353 23.19 -15.69 -28.53
CA PRO A 353 22.43 -15.03 -27.47
C PRO A 353 21.28 -14.19 -28.05
N TYR A 354 20.17 -14.14 -27.35
CA TYR A 354 19.01 -13.29 -27.64
C TYR A 354 18.59 -12.54 -26.38
N ASN A 355 18.36 -11.23 -26.50
CA ASN A 355 17.66 -10.46 -25.47
C ASN A 355 16.18 -10.45 -25.82
N VAL A 356 15.36 -10.96 -24.91
CA VAL A 356 13.92 -11.00 -25.09
C VAL A 356 13.28 -9.99 -24.15
N THR A 357 12.34 -9.21 -24.67
CA THR A 357 11.53 -8.27 -23.91
C THR A 357 10.08 -8.71 -23.94
N PHE A 358 9.40 -8.57 -22.80
CA PHE A 358 7.96 -8.71 -22.67
C PHE A 358 7.39 -7.41 -22.15
N ASP A 359 6.55 -6.77 -22.96
CA ASP A 359 5.83 -5.58 -22.54
C ASP A 359 4.49 -5.98 -21.90
N MET A 360 4.21 -5.43 -20.72
CA MET A 360 2.93 -5.62 -20.03
C MET A 360 1.93 -4.51 -20.38
N SER A 361 2.01 -3.92 -21.57
CA SER A 361 1.17 -2.82 -22.08
C SER A 361 -0.34 -2.99 -21.89
N ASN A 362 -0.84 -4.23 -21.78
CA ASN A 362 -2.24 -4.52 -21.44
C ASN A 362 -2.62 -4.10 -20.02
N LEU A 363 -1.64 -3.93 -19.12
CA LEU A 363 -1.76 -3.37 -17.78
C LEU A 363 -1.60 -1.85 -17.84
N LYS A 364 -2.56 -1.16 -18.45
CA LYS A 364 -2.51 0.30 -18.68
C LYS A 364 -2.28 1.12 -17.40
N ASP A 365 -2.74 0.61 -16.26
CA ASP A 365 -2.60 1.23 -14.94
C ASP A 365 -1.44 0.65 -14.12
N GLY A 366 -0.55 -0.10 -14.77
CA GLY A 366 0.55 -0.82 -14.14
C GLY A 366 0.06 -2.04 -13.35
N PHE A 367 0.91 -2.52 -12.44
CA PHE A 367 0.52 -3.59 -11.53
C PHE A 367 -0.50 -3.09 -10.50
N ILE A 368 -1.47 -3.95 -10.20
CA ILE A 368 -2.48 -3.70 -9.18
C ILE A 368 -1.96 -4.29 -7.87
N PRO A 369 -2.04 -3.55 -6.75
CA PRO A 369 -1.66 -4.04 -5.44
C PRO A 369 -2.32 -5.38 -5.09
N ALA A 370 -1.64 -6.16 -4.25
CA ALA A 370 -2.09 -7.47 -3.76
C ALA A 370 -2.37 -8.53 -4.85
N ARG A 371 -1.89 -8.34 -6.09
CA ARG A 371 -2.08 -9.32 -7.18
C ARG A 371 -0.86 -10.18 -7.43
N TRP A 372 -1.14 -11.36 -7.95
CA TRP A 372 -0.14 -12.29 -8.45
C TRP A 372 -0.25 -12.45 -9.96
N TYR A 373 0.81 -12.07 -10.65
CA TYR A 373 0.94 -12.16 -12.09
C TYR A 373 1.70 -13.42 -12.43
N LYS A 374 0.98 -14.46 -12.85
CA LYS A 374 1.58 -15.68 -13.39
C LYS A 374 1.77 -15.55 -14.89
N ILE A 375 3.01 -15.65 -15.34
CA ILE A 375 3.41 -15.51 -16.74
C ILE A 375 4.00 -16.85 -17.21
N ASN A 376 3.38 -17.47 -18.21
CA ASN A 376 3.89 -18.71 -18.80
C ASN A 376 4.53 -18.43 -20.16
N VAL A 377 5.81 -18.76 -20.29
CA VAL A 377 6.63 -18.54 -21.49
C VAL A 377 6.88 -19.87 -22.19
N LYS A 378 6.45 -20.00 -23.45
CA LYS A 378 6.83 -21.13 -24.31
C LYS A 378 7.92 -20.72 -25.27
N ILE A 379 9.03 -21.47 -25.32
CA ILE A 379 10.15 -21.23 -26.23
C ILE A 379 10.16 -22.33 -27.29
N SER A 380 10.03 -21.93 -28.56
CA SER A 380 9.92 -22.86 -29.70
C SER A 380 10.51 -22.26 -30.99
N GLY A 381 10.54 -23.02 -32.09
CA GLY A 381 10.93 -22.53 -33.42
C GLY A 381 12.36 -22.88 -33.86
N THR A 382 12.65 -22.70 -35.15
CA THR A 382 13.95 -23.00 -35.81
C THR A 382 14.85 -21.76 -35.98
N GLN A 383 14.27 -20.56 -35.89
CA GLN A 383 14.95 -19.27 -35.87
C GLN A 383 14.21 -18.39 -34.88
N LEU A 384 14.84 -18.04 -33.74
CA LEU A 384 14.26 -17.11 -32.78
C LEU A 384 14.34 -15.68 -33.36
N LYS A 385 13.39 -15.30 -34.21
CA LYS A 385 13.24 -13.93 -34.73
C LYS A 385 12.42 -13.08 -33.76
N GLY A 386 12.94 -12.84 -32.56
CA GLY A 386 12.27 -12.02 -31.53
C GLY A 386 10.94 -12.61 -31.01
N GLU A 387 9.98 -11.74 -30.70
CA GLU A 387 8.68 -12.04 -30.04
C GLU A 387 7.84 -13.14 -30.74
N GLN A 388 7.99 -13.34 -32.05
CA GLN A 388 7.16 -14.26 -32.84
C GLN A 388 7.29 -15.74 -32.47
N ASN A 389 8.35 -16.13 -31.77
CA ASN A 389 8.60 -17.52 -31.37
C ASN A 389 8.34 -17.79 -29.89
N ILE A 390 7.84 -16.77 -29.18
CA ILE A 390 7.62 -16.79 -27.73
C ILE A 390 6.16 -16.48 -27.48
N THR A 391 5.39 -17.49 -27.10
CA THR A 391 3.97 -17.31 -26.79
C THR A 391 3.78 -17.15 -25.29
N ILE A 392 3.25 -15.99 -24.87
CA ILE A 392 2.76 -15.76 -23.51
C ILE A 392 1.32 -16.27 -23.46
N ASN A 393 1.09 -17.35 -22.74
CA ASN A 393 -0.25 -17.88 -22.54
C ASN A 393 -0.71 -17.61 -21.10
N ASN A 394 -1.81 -16.87 -21.00
CA ASN A 394 -2.57 -16.53 -19.79
C ASN A 394 -1.98 -15.41 -18.93
N PHE A 395 -2.74 -14.31 -18.88
CA PHE A 395 -2.77 -13.39 -17.75
C PHE A 395 -3.99 -13.80 -16.91
N ASN A 396 -3.83 -14.71 -15.96
CA ASN A 396 -4.87 -14.86 -14.95
C ASN A 396 -4.73 -13.66 -14.01
N ILE A 397 -5.72 -12.77 -14.08
CA ILE A 397 -5.88 -11.64 -13.18
C ILE A 397 -6.63 -12.10 -11.93
#